data_AF-A0A928F1C2-F1
#
_entry.id   AF-A0A928F1C2-F1
#
_cell.length_a   1.000
_cell.length_b   1.000
_cell.length_c   1.000
_cell.angle_alpha   90.00
_cell.angle_beta   90.00
_cell.angle_gamma   90.00
#
_symmetry.space_group_name_H-M   'P 1'
#
loop_
_entity.id
_entity.type
_entity.pdbx_description
1 polymer ?
#
loop_
_entity_poly.entity_id
_entity_poly.type
_entity_poly.pdbx_seq_one_letter_code
_entity_poly.pdbx_strand_id
1 'polypeptide(L)'
;MTIQRIMEDKNITRYRLSKNSGIPYTTITDILSGKAQLEKCTAETIYKLAKELDVPMETLLEPCFETRSSFELYKSNVCHQVKEKGDIQFIIDTLENNEIRKLYDKEWYPESLYLLAMLDYISRENNVPVCADYNDIRKCKLKETVYPVSILTAFVVSKSEDIKEEAYRDAIPEFRRFNIVENEVRNVI
;
A
#
# COMPACT_ATOMS: atom_id res chain seq x y z
N MET A 1 -6.74 -5.49 -6.26
CA MET A 1 -5.74 -5.44 -7.34
C MET A 1 -6.16 -4.42 -8.37
N THR A 2 -5.24 -3.66 -8.95
CA THR A 2 -5.54 -2.75 -10.08
C THR A 2 -5.61 -3.54 -11.39
N ILE A 3 -6.34 -3.01 -12.40
CA ILE A 3 -6.37 -3.63 -13.75
C ILE A 3 -4.94 -3.73 -14.33
N GLN A 4 -4.11 -2.70 -14.12
CA GLN A 4 -2.74 -2.68 -14.62
C GLN A 4 -1.92 -3.84 -14.07
N ARG A 5 -2.02 -4.11 -12.76
CA ARG A 5 -1.31 -5.22 -12.13
C ARG A 5 -1.78 -6.58 -12.64
N ILE A 6 -3.09 -6.79 -12.83
CA ILE A 6 -3.62 -8.02 -13.42
C ILE A 6 -3.07 -8.23 -14.84
N MET A 7 -2.95 -7.14 -15.62
CA MET A 7 -2.36 -7.19 -16.96
C MET A 7 -0.88 -7.55 -16.93
N GLU A 8 -0.11 -7.00 -16.00
CA GLU A 8 1.31 -7.32 -15.80
C GLU A 8 1.50 -8.80 -15.43
N ASP A 9 0.75 -9.28 -14.42
CA ASP A 9 0.82 -10.66 -13.95
C ASP A 9 0.46 -11.67 -15.05
N LYS A 10 -0.55 -11.35 -15.87
CA LYS A 10 -1.00 -12.21 -16.98
C LYS A 10 -0.26 -11.96 -18.30
N ASN A 11 0.74 -11.07 -18.33
CA ASN A 11 1.47 -10.67 -19.54
C ASN A 11 0.54 -10.22 -20.70
N ILE A 12 -0.50 -9.43 -20.37
CA ILE A 12 -1.48 -8.90 -21.31
C ILE A 12 -1.12 -7.45 -21.65
N THR A 13 -0.94 -7.16 -22.93
CA THR A 13 -0.73 -5.77 -23.40
C THR A 13 -2.06 -5.03 -23.57
N ARG A 14 -2.04 -3.69 -23.53
CA ARG A 14 -3.22 -2.85 -23.84
C ARG A 14 -3.83 -3.17 -25.20
N TYR A 15 -2.97 -3.43 -26.19
CA TYR A 15 -3.40 -3.83 -27.53
C TYR A 15 -4.14 -5.17 -27.50
N ARG A 16 -3.58 -6.18 -26.83
CA ARG A 16 -4.21 -7.50 -26.70
C ARG A 16 -5.55 -7.40 -25.96
N LEU A 17 -5.59 -6.67 -24.84
CA LEU A 17 -6.81 -6.42 -24.08
C LEU A 17 -7.88 -5.79 -24.95
N SER A 18 -7.55 -4.71 -25.68
CA SER A 18 -8.49 -4.05 -26.60
C SER A 18 -9.00 -4.98 -27.70
N LYS A 19 -8.09 -5.67 -28.40
CA LYS A 19 -8.41 -6.55 -29.52
C LYS A 19 -9.34 -7.70 -29.10
N ASN A 20 -9.05 -8.33 -27.97
CA ASN A 20 -9.77 -9.53 -27.54
C ASN A 20 -11.07 -9.21 -26.79
N SER A 21 -11.08 -8.16 -25.97
CA SER A 21 -12.31 -7.71 -25.28
C SER A 21 -13.31 -7.03 -26.23
N GLY A 22 -12.84 -6.56 -27.40
CA GLY A 22 -13.64 -5.77 -28.34
C GLY A 22 -13.89 -4.33 -27.85
N ILE A 23 -13.19 -3.88 -26.81
CA ILE A 23 -13.26 -2.52 -26.29
C ILE A 23 -12.28 -1.65 -27.07
N PRO A 24 -12.68 -0.45 -27.55
CA PRO A 24 -11.77 0.46 -28.25
C PRO A 24 -10.50 0.75 -27.45
N TYR A 25 -9.36 0.79 -28.14
CA TYR A 25 -8.05 1.03 -27.51
C TYR A 25 -8.01 2.35 -26.72
N THR A 26 -8.69 3.37 -27.23
CA THR A 26 -8.85 4.67 -26.57
C THR A 26 -9.60 4.53 -25.24
N THR A 27 -10.69 3.76 -25.20
CA THR A 27 -11.45 3.48 -23.97
C THR A 27 -10.61 2.70 -22.96
N ILE A 28 -9.87 1.67 -23.39
CA ILE A 28 -8.94 0.96 -22.51
C ILE A 28 -7.92 1.93 -21.90
N THR A 29 -7.35 2.81 -22.71
CA THR A 29 -6.36 3.80 -22.25
C THR A 29 -6.97 4.81 -21.27
N ASP A 30 -8.18 5.29 -21.54
CA ASP A 30 -8.88 6.23 -20.66
C ASP A 30 -9.24 5.58 -19.31
N ILE A 31 -9.64 4.29 -19.30
CA ILE A 31 -9.89 3.54 -18.06
C ILE A 31 -8.59 3.34 -17.28
N LEU A 32 -7.53 2.84 -17.93
CA LEU A 32 -6.26 2.53 -17.26
C LEU A 32 -5.57 3.78 -16.70
N SER A 33 -5.77 4.95 -17.31
CA SER A 33 -5.23 6.22 -16.84
C SER A 33 -6.09 6.90 -15.77
N GLY A 34 -7.27 6.34 -15.43
CA GLY A 34 -8.22 6.92 -14.48
C GLY A 34 -9.02 8.10 -15.03
N LYS A 35 -8.86 8.46 -16.31
CA LYS A 35 -9.66 9.49 -16.98
C LYS A 35 -11.12 9.08 -17.10
N ALA A 36 -11.38 7.80 -17.36
CA ALA A 36 -12.70 7.18 -17.27
C ALA A 36 -12.82 6.41 -15.97
N GLN A 37 -13.84 6.75 -15.17
CA GLN A 37 -14.17 6.03 -13.94
C GLN A 37 -14.77 4.66 -14.29
N LEU A 38 -14.14 3.60 -13.81
CA LEU A 38 -14.53 2.23 -14.16
C LEU A 38 -15.95 1.91 -13.65
N GLU A 39 -16.30 2.40 -12.46
CA GLU A 39 -17.61 2.27 -11.82
C GLU A 39 -18.72 3.00 -12.56
N LYS A 40 -18.38 3.91 -13.48
CA LYS A 40 -19.32 4.60 -14.37
C LYS A 40 -19.36 4.01 -15.78
N CYS A 41 -18.52 3.02 -16.08
CA CYS A 41 -18.59 2.32 -17.36
C CYS A 41 -19.84 1.44 -17.44
N THR A 42 -20.25 1.10 -18.67
CA THR A 42 -21.39 0.20 -18.85
C THR A 42 -21.06 -1.19 -18.28
N ALA A 43 -22.08 -1.89 -17.77
CA ALA A 43 -21.92 -3.26 -17.28
C ALA A 43 -21.30 -4.19 -18.34
N GLU A 44 -21.63 -3.98 -19.63
CA GLU A 44 -21.03 -4.72 -20.75
C GLU A 44 -19.51 -4.50 -20.85
N THR A 45 -19.03 -3.27 -20.65
CA THR A 45 -17.59 -2.94 -20.68
C THR A 45 -16.87 -3.63 -19.54
N ILE A 46 -17.43 -3.54 -18.32
CA ILE A 46 -16.86 -4.20 -17.13
C ILE A 46 -16.84 -5.72 -17.33
N TYR A 47 -17.90 -6.30 -17.90
CA TYR A 47 -17.96 -7.73 -18.22
C TYR A 47 -16.88 -8.17 -19.20
N LYS A 48 -16.72 -7.43 -20.30
CA LYS A 48 -15.71 -7.73 -21.31
C LYS A 48 -14.30 -7.65 -20.76
N LEU A 49 -14.01 -6.66 -19.90
CA LEU A 49 -12.74 -6.56 -19.19
C LEU A 49 -12.51 -7.74 -18.26
N ALA A 50 -13.46 -8.00 -17.36
CA ALA A 50 -13.39 -9.09 -16.38
C ALA A 50 -13.19 -10.45 -17.07
N LYS A 51 -13.91 -10.68 -18.17
CA LYS A 51 -13.81 -11.89 -18.98
C LYS A 51 -12.44 -12.05 -19.63
N GLU A 52 -11.91 -11.01 -20.27
CA GLU A 52 -10.59 -11.08 -20.93
C GLU A 52 -9.45 -11.19 -19.91
N LEU A 53 -9.61 -10.54 -18.76
CA LEU A 53 -8.66 -10.61 -17.65
C LEU A 53 -8.86 -11.85 -16.78
N ASP A 54 -9.87 -12.68 -17.05
CA ASP A 54 -10.19 -13.91 -16.32
C ASP A 54 -10.19 -13.68 -14.79
N VAL A 55 -11.02 -12.72 -14.37
CA VAL A 55 -11.30 -12.37 -12.96
C VAL A 55 -12.78 -12.01 -12.79
N PRO A 56 -13.34 -12.12 -11.58
CA PRO A 56 -14.68 -11.62 -11.28
C PRO A 56 -14.80 -10.10 -11.52
N MET A 57 -16.02 -9.62 -11.85
CA MET A 57 -16.27 -8.18 -12.01
C MET A 57 -16.03 -7.42 -10.72
N GLU A 58 -16.36 -8.06 -9.60
CA GLU A 58 -16.21 -7.56 -8.24
C GLU A 58 -14.75 -7.21 -7.96
N THR A 59 -13.80 -8.07 -8.38
CA THR A 59 -12.37 -7.82 -8.24
C THR A 59 -11.91 -6.56 -8.98
N LEU A 60 -12.54 -6.22 -10.11
CA LEU A 60 -12.24 -4.99 -10.85
C LEU A 60 -12.82 -3.75 -10.17
N LEU A 61 -13.99 -3.88 -9.54
CA LEU A 61 -14.76 -2.76 -8.98
C LEU A 61 -14.45 -2.48 -7.51
N GLU A 62 -13.96 -3.46 -6.74
CA GLU A 62 -13.62 -3.31 -5.33
C GLU A 62 -12.76 -2.07 -5.03
N PRO A 63 -11.70 -1.77 -5.82
CA PRO A 63 -10.91 -0.56 -5.60
C PRO A 63 -11.67 0.76 -5.82
N CYS A 64 -12.76 0.76 -6.58
CA CYS A 64 -13.56 1.97 -6.84
C CYS A 64 -14.39 2.41 -5.64
N PHE A 65 -14.63 1.51 -4.68
CA PHE A 65 -15.50 1.77 -3.53
C PHE A 65 -14.72 1.92 -2.21
N GLU A 66 -13.40 1.72 -2.24
CA GLU A 66 -12.56 1.90 -1.07
C GLU A 66 -12.08 3.34 -0.92
N THR A 67 -12.32 3.92 0.25
CA THR A 67 -11.78 5.23 0.60
C THR A 67 -10.38 5.06 1.20
N ARG A 68 -9.36 5.48 0.44
CA ARG A 68 -8.00 5.54 0.97
C ARG A 68 -7.89 6.70 1.97
N SER A 69 -7.67 6.39 3.24
CA SER A 69 -7.36 7.39 4.26
C SER A 69 -6.02 8.07 3.97
N SER A 70 -5.79 9.24 4.56
CA SER A 70 -4.44 9.83 4.54
C SER A 70 -3.45 8.87 5.20
N PHE A 71 -2.19 8.92 4.76
CA PHE A 71 -1.17 8.04 5.30
C PHE A 71 -0.96 8.27 6.81
N GLU A 72 -1.03 9.52 7.30
CA GLU A 72 -0.95 9.82 8.73
C GLU A 72 -2.09 9.19 9.54
N LEU A 73 -3.33 9.25 9.04
CA LEU A 73 -4.45 8.60 9.72
C LEU A 73 -4.29 7.08 9.72
N TYR A 74 -3.79 6.51 8.62
CA TYR A 74 -3.48 5.09 8.54
C TYR A 74 -2.44 4.66 9.58
N LYS A 75 -1.32 5.39 9.70
CA LYS A 75 -0.29 5.12 10.70
C LYS A 75 -0.86 5.13 12.12
N SER A 76 -1.66 6.14 12.45
CA SER A 76 -2.33 6.25 13.75
C SER A 76 -3.24 5.05 14.03
N ASN A 77 -4.07 4.66 13.05
CA ASN A 77 -4.95 3.50 13.17
C ASN A 77 -4.18 2.20 13.44
N VAL A 78 -3.06 1.97 12.74
CA VAL A 78 -2.22 0.79 12.96
C VAL A 78 -1.64 0.80 14.39
N CYS A 79 -1.12 1.92 14.86
CA CYS A 79 -0.59 2.01 16.23
C CYS A 79 -1.69 1.78 17.30
N HIS A 80 -2.91 2.29 17.07
CA HIS A 80 -4.07 1.99 17.93
C HIS A 80 -4.42 0.49 17.93
N GLN A 81 -4.42 -0.16 16.76
CA GLN A 81 -4.68 -1.60 16.67
C GLN A 81 -3.66 -2.42 17.48
N VAL A 82 -2.37 -2.05 17.41
CA VAL A 82 -1.32 -2.71 18.20
C VAL A 82 -1.56 -2.51 19.70
N LYS A 83 -1.92 -1.28 20.12
CA LYS A 83 -2.21 -0.94 21.51
C LYS A 83 -3.43 -1.69 22.08
N GLU A 84 -4.49 -1.83 21.29
CA GLU A 84 -5.74 -2.47 21.71
C GLU A 84 -5.68 -4.00 21.70
N LYS A 85 -5.10 -4.58 20.65
CA LYS A 85 -5.02 -6.04 20.47
C LYS A 85 -3.85 -6.67 21.22
N GLY A 86 -2.79 -5.89 21.44
CA GLY A 86 -1.50 -6.41 21.87
C GLY A 86 -0.72 -7.06 20.72
N ASP A 87 0.57 -7.22 20.96
CA ASP A 87 1.57 -7.58 19.96
C ASP A 87 1.29 -8.91 19.25
N ILE A 88 1.04 -9.97 20.03
CA ILE A 88 0.88 -11.32 19.49
C ILE A 88 -0.39 -11.42 18.65
N GLN A 89 -1.50 -10.87 19.13
CA GLN A 89 -2.76 -10.90 18.38
C GLN A 89 -2.67 -10.05 17.11
N PHE A 90 -2.01 -8.89 17.18
CA PHE A 90 -1.76 -8.06 16.00
C PHE A 90 -0.94 -8.81 14.94
N ILE A 91 0.10 -9.55 15.34
CA ILE A 91 0.88 -10.39 14.42
C ILE A 91 -0.02 -11.43 13.76
N ILE A 92 -0.77 -12.20 14.55
CA ILE A 92 -1.65 -13.27 14.05
C ILE A 92 -2.64 -12.70 13.03
N ASP A 93 -3.39 -11.68 13.41
CA ASP A 93 -4.41 -11.06 12.55
C ASP A 93 -3.80 -10.53 11.25
N THR A 94 -2.64 -9.90 11.32
CA THR A 94 -1.95 -9.34 10.14
C THR A 94 -1.53 -10.43 9.17
N LEU A 95 -1.04 -11.57 9.68
CA LEU A 95 -0.60 -12.70 8.88
C LEU A 95 -1.78 -13.47 8.28
N GLU A 96 -2.80 -13.78 9.08
CA GLU A 96 -3.99 -14.53 8.64
C GLU A 96 -4.78 -13.78 7.57
N ASN A 97 -4.91 -12.45 7.71
CA ASN A 97 -5.65 -11.63 6.74
C ASN A 97 -4.83 -11.29 5.49
N ASN A 98 -3.52 -11.57 5.47
CA ASN A 98 -2.61 -11.26 4.38
C ASN A 98 -2.69 -9.77 3.94
N GLU A 99 -2.90 -8.88 4.91
CA GLU A 99 -3.26 -7.47 4.66
C GLU A 99 -2.12 -6.71 3.95
N ILE A 100 -0.87 -7.02 4.30
CA ILE A 100 0.33 -6.44 3.69
C ILE A 100 0.34 -6.68 2.17
N ARG A 101 0.02 -7.90 1.74
CA ARG A 101 -0.03 -8.27 0.32
C ARG A 101 -1.19 -7.57 -0.39
N LYS A 102 -2.37 -7.54 0.23
CA LYS A 102 -3.55 -6.82 -0.32
C LYS A 102 -3.24 -5.35 -0.59
N LEU A 103 -2.58 -4.68 0.35
CA LEU A 103 -2.15 -3.28 0.20
C LEU A 103 -1.11 -3.12 -0.91
N TYR A 104 -0.13 -4.03 -0.98
CA TYR A 104 0.88 -4.02 -2.03
C TYR A 104 0.27 -4.18 -3.42
N ASP A 105 -0.68 -5.11 -3.56
CA ASP A 105 -1.35 -5.40 -4.82
C ASP A 105 -2.35 -4.33 -5.27
N LYS A 106 -2.76 -3.46 -4.33
CA LYS A 106 -3.50 -2.22 -4.60
C LYS A 106 -2.59 -1.04 -4.93
N GLU A 107 -1.27 -1.25 -4.93
CA GLU A 107 -0.27 -0.19 -5.12
C GLU A 107 -0.29 0.86 -4.00
N TRP A 108 -0.82 0.51 -2.83
CA TRP A 108 -0.79 1.33 -1.63
C TRP A 108 0.52 1.06 -0.88
N TYR A 109 1.62 1.39 -1.56
CA TYR A 109 2.97 1.05 -1.12
C TYR A 109 3.35 1.67 0.23
N PRO A 110 3.07 2.95 0.53
CA PRO A 110 3.37 3.51 1.84
C PRO A 110 2.72 2.71 2.99
N GLU A 111 1.44 2.38 2.85
CA GLU A 111 0.66 1.62 3.83
C GLU A 111 1.15 0.18 3.97
N SER A 112 1.38 -0.50 2.83
CA SER A 112 1.92 -1.86 2.81
C SER A 112 3.29 -1.95 3.49
N LEU A 113 4.22 -1.04 3.14
CA LEU A 113 5.56 -1.01 3.71
C LEU A 113 5.56 -0.59 5.19
N TYR A 114 4.67 0.32 5.57
CA TYR A 114 4.49 0.71 6.98
C TYR A 114 3.98 -0.46 7.82
N LEU A 115 2.95 -1.16 7.35
CA LEU A 115 2.39 -2.31 8.07
C LEU A 115 3.41 -3.45 8.19
N LEU A 116 4.19 -3.69 7.14
CA LEU A 116 5.29 -4.66 7.16
C LEU A 116 6.40 -4.26 8.14
N ALA A 117 6.80 -2.98 8.18
CA ALA A 117 7.75 -2.48 9.17
C ALA A 117 7.22 -2.63 10.60
N MET A 118 5.94 -2.33 10.83
CA MET A 118 5.30 -2.52 12.13
C MET A 118 5.31 -4.00 12.54
N LEU A 119 4.94 -4.90 11.63
CA LEU A 119 4.97 -6.34 11.86
C LEU A 119 6.38 -6.83 12.22
N ASP A 120 7.38 -6.42 11.46
CA ASP A 120 8.79 -6.79 11.68
C ASP A 120 9.31 -6.22 13.02
N TYR A 121 8.95 -4.97 13.34
CA TYR A 121 9.29 -4.31 14.61
C TYR A 121 8.71 -5.08 15.81
N ILE A 122 7.40 -5.36 15.80
CA ILE A 122 6.74 -6.10 16.89
C ILE A 122 7.30 -7.51 16.99
N SER A 123 7.58 -8.16 15.86
CA SER A 123 8.18 -9.49 15.84
C SER A 123 9.56 -9.49 16.52
N ARG A 124 10.41 -8.48 16.26
CA ARG A 124 11.70 -8.32 16.93
C ARG A 124 11.54 -8.11 18.44
N GLU A 125 10.63 -7.23 18.86
CA GLU A 125 10.39 -6.96 20.28
C GLU A 125 9.90 -8.21 21.04
N ASN A 126 9.20 -9.12 20.36
CA ASN A 126 8.63 -10.35 20.95
C ASN A 126 9.43 -11.62 20.65
N ASN A 127 10.62 -11.52 20.03
CA ASN A 127 11.43 -12.67 19.59
C ASN A 127 10.67 -13.67 18.68
N VAL A 128 9.76 -13.16 17.86
CA VAL A 128 9.01 -13.95 16.87
C VAL A 128 9.77 -13.96 15.55
N PRO A 129 9.97 -15.14 14.91
CA PRO A 129 10.58 -15.23 13.60
C PRO A 129 9.79 -14.45 12.54
N VAL A 130 10.52 -13.77 11.66
CA VAL A 130 9.94 -12.98 10.58
C VAL A 130 9.30 -13.88 9.52
N CYS A 131 8.08 -13.56 9.10
CA CYS A 131 7.35 -14.32 8.07
C CYS A 131 8.03 -14.19 6.70
N ALA A 132 8.39 -15.32 6.07
CA ALA A 132 9.12 -15.35 4.80
C ALA A 132 8.30 -14.91 3.58
N ASP A 133 6.96 -14.93 3.67
CA ASP A 133 6.05 -14.66 2.55
C ASP A 133 6.12 -13.21 2.04
N TYR A 134 6.70 -12.30 2.82
CA TYR A 134 6.89 -10.89 2.46
C TYR A 134 8.33 -10.53 2.07
N ASN A 135 9.20 -11.52 1.87
CA ASN A 135 10.62 -11.29 1.56
C ASN A 135 10.86 -10.56 0.22
N ASP A 136 9.93 -10.69 -0.73
CA ASP A 136 9.92 -9.90 -1.96
C ASP A 136 9.62 -8.42 -1.67
N ILE A 137 8.60 -8.13 -0.86
CA ILE A 137 8.24 -6.77 -0.45
C ILE A 137 9.36 -6.11 0.37
N ARG A 138 10.05 -6.88 1.24
CA ARG A 138 11.19 -6.40 2.03
C ARG A 138 12.39 -5.92 1.19
N LYS A 139 12.45 -6.25 -0.10
CA LYS A 139 13.49 -5.77 -1.03
C LYS A 139 13.17 -4.41 -1.63
N CYS A 140 11.92 -3.96 -1.50
CA CYS A 140 11.45 -2.68 -1.98
C CYS A 140 11.68 -1.57 -0.93
N LYS A 141 11.64 -0.32 -1.37
CA LYS A 141 11.60 0.88 -0.52
C LYS A 141 10.95 2.04 -1.27
N LEU A 142 10.43 3.03 -0.55
CA LEU A 142 9.88 4.24 -1.19
C LEU A 142 11.00 5.03 -1.86
N LYS A 143 10.68 5.67 -3.00
CA LYS A 143 11.64 6.50 -3.74
C LYS A 143 12.06 7.74 -2.94
N GLU A 144 11.10 8.36 -2.27
CA GLU A 144 11.28 9.54 -1.43
C GLU A 144 11.07 9.17 0.03
N THR A 145 11.80 9.83 0.92
CA THR A 145 11.66 9.63 2.36
C THR A 145 10.41 10.32 2.87
N VAL A 146 9.57 9.55 3.56
CA VAL A 146 8.36 10.05 4.20
C VAL A 146 8.70 10.46 5.63
N TYR A 147 8.48 11.74 5.93
CA TYR A 147 8.67 12.31 7.26
C TYR A 147 7.31 12.56 7.93
N PRO A 148 7.21 12.42 9.26
CA PRO A 148 6.03 12.82 10.01
C PRO A 148 5.73 14.30 9.82
N VAL A 149 4.45 14.66 9.86
CA VAL A 149 4.01 16.06 9.73
C VAL A 149 4.70 16.98 10.73
N SER A 150 4.93 16.52 11.97
CA SER A 150 5.64 17.30 13.00
C SER A 150 7.04 17.73 12.57
N ILE A 151 7.81 16.82 11.94
CA ILE A 151 9.16 17.09 11.43
C ILE A 151 9.10 18.04 10.24
N LEU A 152 8.15 17.85 9.32
CA LEU A 152 7.96 18.74 8.19
C LEU A 152 7.58 20.16 8.63
N THR A 153 6.70 20.30 9.63
CA THR A 153 6.34 21.60 10.21
C THR A 153 7.54 22.27 10.87
N ALA A 154 8.31 21.52 11.69
CA ALA A 154 9.53 22.04 12.32
C ALA A 154 10.57 22.49 11.29
N PHE A 155 10.72 21.75 10.19
CA PHE A 155 11.57 22.12 9.07
C PHE A 155 11.10 23.41 8.39
N VAL A 156 9.80 23.58 8.13
CA VAL A 156 9.27 24.80 7.50
C VAL A 156 9.54 26.04 8.35
N VAL A 157 9.45 25.92 9.67
CA VAL A 157 9.70 27.03 10.60
C VAL A 157 11.19 27.36 10.72
N SER A 158 12.03 26.34 10.91
CA SER A 158 13.47 26.53 11.17
C SER A 158 14.31 26.70 9.90
N LYS A 159 13.88 26.12 8.78
CA LYS A 159 14.65 25.91 7.54
C LYS A 159 15.98 25.18 7.73
N SER A 160 16.17 24.48 8.86
CA SER A 160 17.37 23.67 9.10
C SER A 160 17.15 22.24 8.62
N GLU A 161 18.01 21.77 7.73
CA GLU A 161 17.99 20.38 7.25
C GLU A 161 18.40 19.40 8.38
N ASP A 162 19.12 19.88 9.41
CA ASP A 162 19.57 19.07 10.55
C ASP A 162 18.41 18.34 11.22
N ILE A 163 17.23 18.96 11.28
CA ILE A 163 16.02 18.36 11.88
C ILE A 163 15.60 17.08 11.15
N LYS A 164 15.70 17.06 9.81
CA LYS A 164 15.37 15.86 9.03
C LYS A 164 16.45 14.80 9.17
N GLU A 165 17.72 15.20 9.18
CA GLU A 165 18.83 14.27 9.34
C GLU A 165 18.83 13.58 10.70
N GLU A 166 18.56 14.33 11.77
CA GLU A 166 18.38 13.82 13.13
C GLU A 166 17.19 12.87 13.21
N ALA A 167 16.02 13.30 12.73
CA ALA A 167 14.83 12.46 12.72
C ALA A 167 15.04 11.15 11.93
N TYR A 168 15.74 11.21 10.79
CA TYR A 168 16.06 10.01 10.00
C TYR A 168 17.03 9.06 10.72
N ARG A 169 17.98 9.62 11.48
CA ARG A 169 18.95 8.84 12.26
C ARG A 169 18.29 8.08 13.39
N ASP A 170 17.35 8.73 14.05
CA ASP A 170 16.64 8.21 15.24
C ASP A 170 15.44 7.33 14.88
N ALA A 171 15.05 7.31 13.60
CA ALA A 171 13.98 6.46 13.11
C ALA A 171 14.21 4.97 13.41
N ILE A 172 13.12 4.30 13.78
CA ILE A 172 13.09 2.86 14.05
C ILE A 172 13.63 2.10 12.81
N PRO A 173 14.60 1.17 12.96
CA PRO A 173 15.31 0.56 11.84
C PRO A 173 14.41 -0.09 10.78
N GLU A 174 13.33 -0.74 11.20
CA GLU A 174 12.37 -1.44 10.36
C GLU A 174 11.61 -0.48 9.43
N PHE A 175 11.23 0.70 9.93
CA PHE A 175 10.57 1.74 9.13
C PHE A 175 11.57 2.47 8.24
N ARG A 176 12.74 2.81 8.80
CA ARG A 176 13.82 3.50 8.08
C ARG A 176 14.28 2.73 6.85
N ARG A 177 14.30 1.39 6.92
CA ARG A 177 14.60 0.51 5.78
C ARG A 177 13.74 0.81 4.55
N PHE A 178 12.48 1.21 4.75
CA PHE A 178 11.54 1.54 3.68
C PHE A 178 11.49 3.01 3.32
N ASN A 179 12.43 3.83 3.84
CA ASN A 179 12.41 5.29 3.75
C ASN A 179 11.19 5.92 4.45
N ILE A 180 10.73 5.32 5.55
CA ILE A 180 9.70 5.89 6.40
C ILE A 180 10.36 6.29 7.72
N VAL A 181 10.25 7.57 8.09
CA VAL A 181 10.72 8.06 9.38
C VAL A 181 9.59 7.90 10.38
N GLU A 182 9.78 6.99 11.31
CA GLU A 182 8.88 6.78 12.43
C GLU A 182 9.72 6.54 13.69
N ASN A 183 9.52 7.38 14.70
CA ASN A 183 10.37 7.41 15.89
C ASN A 183 9.66 6.77 17.09
N GLU A 184 8.33 6.84 17.13
CA GLU A 184 7.53 6.30 18.23
C GLU A 184 6.26 5.64 17.72
N VAL A 185 6.10 4.35 18.00
CA VAL A 185 4.91 3.57 17.61
C VAL A 185 4.06 3.11 18.82
N ARG A 186 4.56 3.30 20.04
CA ARG A 186 3.90 2.87 21.29
C ARG A 186 3.22 4.01 22.05
N ASN A 187 3.72 5.24 21.89
CA ASN A 187 3.22 6.42 22.60
C ASN A 187 2.16 7.15 21.77
N VAL A 188 1.06 6.48 21.46
CA VAL A 188 -0.10 7.16 20.87
C VAL A 188 -0.89 7.80 22.01
N ILE A 189 -0.83 9.14 22.09
CA ILE A 189 -1.60 9.98 23.02
C ILE A 189 -3.05 10.04 22.54
#